data_AF-A0A2N3Y5I3-F1
#
_entry.id   AF-A0A2N3Y5I3-F1
#
_cell.length_a   1.000
_cell.length_b   1.000
_cell.length_c   1.000
_cell.angle_alpha   90.00
_cell.angle_beta   90.00
_cell.angle_gamma   90.00
#
_symmetry.space_group_name_H-M   'P 1'
#
loop_
_entity.id
_entity.type
_entity.pdbx_description
1 polymer ?
#
loop_
_entity_poly.entity_id
_entity_poly.type
_entity_poly.pdbx_seq_one_letter_code
_entity_poly.pdbx_strand_id
1 'polypeptide(L)' 'MTEENLLEAVRDAILRTLPELDPEVITPDSTLSGLGANSLDRVDILMDVNEALGCALTSQDLTAGANLRALVAALHEHVR' A
#
# COMPACT_ATOMS: atom_id res chain seq x y z
N MET A 1 4.09 -14.19 -6.80
CA MET A 1 4.45 -12.77 -7.00
C MET A 1 5.59 -12.42 -6.05
N THR A 2 6.54 -11.55 -6.41
CA THR A 2 7.67 -11.21 -5.52
C THR A 2 7.32 -10.05 -4.59
N GLU A 3 8.06 -9.87 -3.49
CA GLU A 3 7.92 -8.69 -2.61
C GLU A 3 8.16 -7.37 -3.35
N GLU A 4 9.08 -7.38 -4.33
CA GLU A 4 9.37 -6.20 -5.17
C GLU A 4 8.16 -5.81 -6.01
N ASN A 5 7.52 -6.78 -6.69
CA ASN A 5 6.30 -6.51 -7.46
C ASN A 5 5.14 -6.03 -6.59
N LEU A 6 5.03 -6.54 -5.36
CA LEU A 6 4.04 -6.08 -4.40
C LEU A 6 4.29 -4.65 -3.95
N LEU A 7 5.55 -4.31 -3.66
CA LEU A 7 5.94 -2.96 -3.28
C LEU A 7 5.71 -1.97 -4.42
N GLU A 8 6.01 -2.35 -5.66
CA GLU A 8 5.71 -1.55 -6.85
C GLU A 8 4.21 -1.29 -6.97
N ALA A 9 3.36 -2.30 -6.85
CA ALA A 9 1.90 -2.13 -6.92
C ALA A 9 1.37 -1.17 -5.83
N VAL A 10 1.88 -1.30 -4.60
CA VAL A 10 1.54 -0.41 -3.50
C VAL A 10 2.02 1.02 -3.78
N ARG A 11 3.24 1.18 -4.29
CA ARG A 11 3.81 2.49 -4.65
C ARG A 11 3.00 3.18 -5.75
N ASP A 12 2.58 2.45 -6.76
CA ASP A 12 1.77 2.96 -7.85
C ASP A 12 0.38 3.38 -7.38
N ALA A 13 -0.22 2.64 -6.44
CA ALA A 13 -1.48 3.05 -5.81
C ALA A 13 -1.29 4.33 -4.97
N ILE A 14 -0.23 4.42 -4.18
CA ILE A 14 0.09 5.62 -3.40
C ILE A 14 0.24 6.85 -4.30
N LEU A 15 0.99 6.74 -5.40
CA LEU A 15 1.22 7.86 -6.32
C LEU A 15 -0.04 8.25 -7.11
N ARG A 16 -0.97 7.32 -7.34
CA ARG A 16 -2.28 7.63 -7.92
C ARG A 16 -3.15 8.44 -6.95
N THR A 17 -3.15 8.08 -5.67
CA THR A 17 -3.93 8.77 -4.63
C THR A 17 -3.28 10.09 -4.19
N LEU A 18 -1.95 10.14 -4.10
CA LEU A 18 -1.16 11.30 -3.67
C LEU A 18 -0.20 11.73 -4.80
N PRO A 19 -0.72 12.33 -5.89
CA PRO A 19 0.07 12.62 -7.09
C PRO A 19 1.16 13.69 -6.89
N GLU A 20 1.07 14.48 -5.82
CA GLU A 20 2.07 15.49 -5.46
C GLU A 20 3.21 14.92 -4.60
N LEU A 21 3.12 13.64 -4.19
CA LEU A 21 4.13 13.00 -3.36
C LEU A 21 5.38 12.67 -4.19
N ASP A 22 6.55 13.00 -3.64
CA ASP A 22 7.82 12.63 -4.25
C ASP A 22 7.98 11.09 -4.24
N PRO A 23 8.15 10.44 -5.40
CA PRO A 23 8.30 8.99 -5.47
C PRO A 23 9.54 8.46 -4.73
N GLU A 24 10.55 9.29 -4.45
CA GLU A 24 11.75 8.90 -3.70
C GLU A 24 11.52 8.78 -2.19
N VAL A 25 10.48 9.42 -1.63
CA VAL A 25 10.17 9.32 -0.19
C VAL A 25 9.36 8.06 0.17
N ILE A 26 8.89 7.32 -0.84
CA ILE A 26 8.15 6.07 -0.66
C ILE A 26 9.15 4.94 -0.47
N THR A 27 9.44 4.61 0.78
CA THR A 27 10.37 3.55 1.18
C THR A 27 9.62 2.40 1.85
N PRO A 28 10.21 1.19 1.93
CA PRO A 28 9.61 0.07 2.68
C PRO A 28 9.30 0.41 4.15
N ASP A 29 10.02 1.35 4.74
CA ASP A 29 9.85 1.73 6.14
C ASP A 29 8.90 2.93 6.33
N SER A 30 8.44 3.55 5.24
CA SER A 30 7.42 4.60 5.27
C SER A 30 6.06 4.04 5.71
N THR A 31 5.26 4.84 6.41
CA THR A 31 3.87 4.51 6.73
C THR A 31 2.92 5.34 5.87
N LEU A 32 1.73 4.82 5.54
CA LEU A 32 0.76 5.59 4.73
C LEU A 32 0.42 6.94 5.38
N SER A 33 0.20 6.96 6.70
CA SER A 33 -0.04 8.21 7.42
C SER A 33 1.19 9.14 7.47
N GLY A 34 2.40 8.57 7.53
CA GLY A 34 3.64 9.34 7.47
C GLY A 34 3.88 9.99 6.10
N LEU A 35 3.33 9.40 5.03
CA LEU A 35 3.30 9.96 3.69
C LEU A 35 2.17 10.98 3.47
N GLY A 36 1.35 11.23 4.50
CA GLY A 36 0.24 12.18 4.43
C GLY A 36 -1.13 11.55 4.08
N ALA A 37 -1.21 10.22 3.91
CA ALA A 37 -2.47 9.56 3.58
C ALA A 37 -3.46 9.58 4.77
N ASN A 38 -4.58 10.25 4.57
CA ASN A 38 -5.69 10.29 5.50
C ASN A 38 -6.54 9.00 5.42
N SER A 39 -7.65 8.93 6.17
CA SER A 39 -8.48 7.72 6.22
C SER A 39 -9.17 7.36 4.90
N LEU A 40 -9.57 8.33 4.09
CA LEU A 40 -10.14 8.09 2.77
C LEU A 40 -9.05 7.63 1.80
N ASP A 41 -7.91 8.33 1.78
CA ASP A 41 -6.79 7.97 0.92
C ASP A 41 -6.33 6.52 1.16
N ARG A 42 -6.28 6.08 2.42
CA ARG A 42 -5.90 4.69 2.75
C ARG A 42 -6.90 3.65 2.22
N VAL A 43 -8.19 3.99 2.16
CA VAL A 43 -9.21 3.12 1.58
C VAL A 43 -9.07 3.08 0.06
N ASP A 44 -8.84 4.22 -0.58
CA ASP A 44 -8.63 4.30 -2.03
C ASP A 44 -7.38 3.51 -2.46
N ILE A 45 -6.25 3.70 -1.75
CA ILE A 45 -5.02 2.93 -1.97
C ILE A 45 -5.28 1.43 -1.81
N LEU A 46 -6.03 1.03 -0.79
CA LEU A 46 -6.35 -0.39 -0.56
C LEU A 46 -7.20 -0.96 -1.72
N MET A 47 -8.18 -0.21 -2.20
CA MET A 47 -9.02 -0.60 -3.33
C MET A 47 -8.19 -0.75 -4.61
N ASP A 48 -7.32 0.22 -4.89
CA ASP A 48 -6.43 0.22 -6.04
C ASP A 48 -5.45 -0.97 -6.04
N VAL A 49 -4.91 -1.31 -4.86
CA VAL A 49 -4.04 -2.47 -4.69
C VAL A 49 -4.81 -3.78 -4.86
N ASN A 50 -6.01 -3.88 -4.28
CA ASN A 50 -6.89 -5.05 -4.44
C ASN A 50 -7.25 -5.29 -5.90
N GLU A 51 -7.61 -4.24 -6.65
CA GLU A 51 -7.91 -4.33 -8.07
C GLU A 51 -6.67 -4.75 -8.88
N ALA A 52 -5.52 -4.11 -8.64
CA ALA A 52 -4.29 -4.39 -9.35
C ALA A 52 -3.77 -5.82 -9.14
N LEU A 53 -3.98 -6.38 -7.95
CA LEU A 53 -3.44 -7.69 -7.56
C LEU A 53 -4.49 -8.81 -7.56
N GLY A 54 -5.75 -8.49 -7.79
CA GLY A 54 -6.87 -9.44 -7.70
C GLY A 54 -7.06 -10.01 -6.29
N CYS A 55 -6.72 -9.24 -5.25
CA CYS A 55 -6.86 -9.65 -3.85
C CYS A 55 -8.04 -8.94 -3.17
N ALA A 56 -8.34 -9.36 -1.94
CA ALA A 56 -9.49 -8.89 -1.16
C ALA A 56 -9.07 -8.49 0.26
N LEU A 57 -8.02 -7.69 0.39
CA LEU A 57 -7.63 -7.13 1.68
C LEU A 57 -8.70 -6.18 2.21
N THR A 58 -8.88 -6.21 3.51
CA THR A 58 -9.76 -5.31 4.24
C THR A 58 -8.96 -4.32 5.08
N SER A 59 -9.62 -3.26 5.55
CA SER A 59 -9.01 -2.32 6.48
C SER A 59 -8.62 -2.96 7.82
N GLN A 60 -9.14 -4.15 8.14
CA GLN A 60 -8.74 -4.92 9.33
C GLN A 60 -7.37 -5.59 9.13
N ASP A 61 -7.00 -5.89 7.89
CA ASP A 61 -5.69 -6.44 7.53
C ASP A 61 -4.61 -5.35 7.55
N LEU A 62 -5.02 -4.08 7.41
CA LEU A 62 -4.15 -2.93 7.60
C LEU A 62 -3.93 -2.66 9.09
N THR A 63 -2.74 -2.99 9.58
CA THR A 63 -2.38 -2.62 10.96
C THR A 63 -2.16 -1.10 11.03
N ALA A 64 -2.87 -0.42 11.92
CA ALA A 64 -2.71 1.03 12.10
C ALA A 64 -1.26 1.40 12.44
N GLY A 65 -0.66 2.30 11.66
CA GLY A 65 0.73 2.73 11.84
C GLY A 65 1.79 1.75 11.30
N ALA A 66 1.39 0.67 10.64
CA ALA A 66 2.34 -0.21 9.94
C ALA A 66 2.99 0.48 8.74
N ASN A 67 4.22 0.07 8.46
CA ASN A 67 4.97 0.51 7.28
C ASN A 67 4.63 -0.32 6.05
N LEU A 68 5.11 0.13 4.88
CA LEU A 68 4.85 -0.53 3.60
C LEU A 68 5.40 -1.96 3.56
N ARG A 69 6.51 -2.26 4.26
CA ARG A 69 7.04 -3.62 4.39
C ARG A 69 6.04 -4.58 5.03
N ALA A 70 5.39 -4.18 6.12
CA ALA A 70 4.38 -4.98 6.78
C ALA A 70 3.13 -5.16 5.90
N LEU A 71 2.75 -4.11 5.14
CA LEU A 71 1.67 -4.19 4.15
C LEU A 71 2.00 -5.20 3.03
N VAL A 72 3.21 -5.15 2.46
CA VAL A 72 3.68 -6.10 1.45
C VAL A 72 3.67 -7.53 1.98
N ALA A 73 4.09 -7.76 3.22
CA ALA A 73 4.02 -9.08 3.84
C ALA A 73 2.56 -9.57 3.98
N ALA A 74 1.63 -8.70 4.38
CA ALA A 74 0.22 -9.05 4.47
C ALA A 74 -0.39 -9.38 3.11
N LEU A 75 -0.04 -8.61 2.07
CA LEU A 75 -0.43 -8.87 0.69
C LEU A 75 0.09 -10.23 0.19
N HIS A 76 1.35 -10.54 0.49
CA HIS A 76 2.00 -11.77 0.06
C HIS A 76 1.27 -13.03 0.59
N GLU A 77 0.68 -12.98 1.78
CA GLU A 77 -0.13 -14.09 2.31
C GLU A 77 -1.47 -14.27 1.57
N HIS A 78 -2.02 -13.22 0.96
CA HIS A 78 -3.32 -13.25 0.27
C HIS A 78 -3.25 -13.61 -1.21
N VAL A 79 -2.09 -13.39 -1.85
CA VAL A 79 -1.86 -13.58 -3.28
C VAL A 79 -1.12 -14.88 -3.63
N ARG A 80 -1.17 -15.88 -2.72
CA ARG A 80 -0.56 -17.20 -2.90
C ARG A 80 -1.27 -18.06 -3.95
#